data_AF-A0A9D2NC64-F1
#
_entry.id   AF-A0A9D2NC64-F1
#
_cell.length_a   1.000
_cell.length_b   1.000
_cell.length_c   1.000
_cell.angle_alpha   90.00
_cell.angle_beta   90.00
_cell.angle_gamma   90.00
#
_symmetry.space_group_name_H-M   'P 1'
#
loop_
_entity.id
_entity.type
_entity.pdbx_description
1 polymer ?
#
loop_
_entity_poly.entity_id
_entity_poly.type
_entity_poly.pdbx_seq_one_letter_code
_entity_poly.pdbx_strand_id
1 'polypeptide(L)'
;MNNQKNYQKEKKSSFSPCRTIPEALTFLYLVTFVLLLILGLLIVFLTGFSVRKLAVVLLLLGADLIAFMFALLASRNVPHKRRLKKYRKLLNGQSSVEISVLSEKTGFEPEEVLLDLQELIRQGIYPNGSFSESREYFYPEQIHIT
;
A
#
# COMPACT_ATOMS: atom_id res chain seq x y z
N MET A 1 26.30 -38.82 20.85
CA MET A 1 26.19 -37.35 20.97
C MET A 1 26.46 -36.71 19.61
N ASN A 2 25.41 -36.40 18.85
CA ASN A 2 25.48 -35.77 17.53
C ASN A 2 24.33 -34.77 17.45
N ASN A 3 24.53 -33.50 17.86
CA ASN A 3 23.48 -32.47 17.80
C ASN A 3 24.06 -31.04 17.77
N GLN A 4 25.01 -30.78 16.88
CA GLN A 4 25.49 -29.41 16.60
C GLN A 4 25.49 -29.02 15.12
N LYS A 5 24.94 -29.87 14.24
CA LYS A 5 24.82 -29.56 12.81
C LYS A 5 23.39 -29.13 12.46
N ASN A 6 22.95 -27.93 12.84
CA ASN A 6 21.80 -27.30 12.14
C ASN A 6 21.51 -25.81 12.44
N TYR A 7 22.43 -25.02 12.98
CA TYR A 7 22.14 -23.60 13.32
C TYR A 7 22.71 -22.56 12.34
N GLN A 8 23.15 -22.95 11.15
CA GLN A 8 23.66 -21.98 10.15
C GLN A 8 23.17 -22.23 8.72
N LYS A 9 21.94 -22.72 8.55
CA LYS A 9 21.28 -22.66 7.23
C LYS A 9 20.47 -21.36 7.14
N GLU A 10 20.92 -20.52 6.21
CA GLU A 10 20.12 -19.50 5.53
C GLU A 10 19.74 -18.23 6.31
N LYS A 11 20.75 -17.47 6.73
CA LYS A 11 20.66 -16.00 6.56
C LYS A 11 20.81 -15.67 5.07
N LYS A 12 19.84 -16.05 4.25
CA LYS A 12 19.65 -15.39 2.96
C LYS A 12 19.01 -14.06 3.30
N SER A 13 19.84 -13.03 3.29
CA SER A 13 19.41 -11.64 3.17
C SER A 13 18.57 -11.50 1.90
N SER A 14 17.28 -11.80 2.04
CA SER A 14 16.28 -11.31 1.12
C SER A 14 16.26 -9.80 1.32
N PHE A 15 17.03 -9.10 0.49
CA PHE A 15 16.83 -7.68 0.27
C PHE A 15 15.40 -7.53 -0.24
N SER A 16 14.46 -7.31 0.68
CA SER A 16 13.13 -6.86 0.34
C SER A 16 13.31 -5.58 -0.49
N PRO A 17 12.78 -5.51 -1.73
CA PRO A 17 12.89 -4.31 -2.53
C PRO A 17 12.15 -3.22 -1.77
N CYS A 18 12.94 -2.31 -1.19
CA CYS A 18 12.46 -1.18 -0.44
C CYS A 18 11.40 -0.47 -1.31
N ARG A 19 10.16 -0.41 -0.81
CA ARG A 19 8.96 0.18 -1.44
C ARG A 19 9.06 1.71 -1.60
N THR A 20 10.22 2.26 -1.95
CA THR A 20 10.44 3.70 -2.19
C THR A 20 10.12 4.14 -3.63
N ILE A 21 9.86 3.17 -4.52
CA ILE A 21 9.56 3.39 -5.94
C ILE A 21 8.33 4.30 -6.20
N PRO A 22 7.20 4.23 -5.45
CA PRO A 22 6.04 5.06 -5.79
C PRO A 22 6.24 6.54 -5.45
N GLU A 23 7.02 6.87 -4.41
CA GLU A 23 7.33 8.27 -4.10
C GLU A 23 8.25 8.88 -5.13
N ALA A 24 9.35 8.20 -5.48
CA ALA A 24 10.29 8.68 -6.49
C ALA A 24 9.60 8.93 -7.85
N LEU A 25 8.63 8.09 -8.22
CA LEU A 25 7.85 8.26 -9.45
C LEU A 25 6.90 9.46 -9.38
N THR A 26 6.29 9.68 -8.21
CA THR A 26 5.43 10.84 -7.95
C THR A 26 6.23 12.14 -7.98
N PHE A 27 7.42 12.14 -7.35
CA PHE A 27 8.36 13.26 -7.40
C PHE A 27 8.84 13.55 -8.82
N LEU A 28 9.24 12.53 -9.58
CA LEU A 28 9.69 12.69 -10.97
C LEU A 28 8.60 13.30 -11.86
N TYR A 29 7.35 12.85 -11.69
CA TYR A 29 6.21 13.40 -12.42
C TYR A 29 5.91 14.85 -12.02
N LEU A 30 5.93 15.16 -10.72
CA LEU A 30 5.72 16.52 -10.22
C LEU A 30 6.79 17.48 -10.74
N VAL A 31 8.05 17.05 -10.77
CA VAL A 31 9.17 17.81 -11.36
C VAL A 31 8.92 18.05 -12.86
N THR A 32 8.50 17.03 -13.60
CA THR A 32 8.22 17.14 -15.04
C THR A 32 7.04 18.08 -15.31
N PHE A 33 6.00 18.02 -14.49
CA PHE A 33 4.84 18.90 -14.55
C PHE A 33 5.20 20.36 -14.29
N VAL A 34 6.02 20.63 -13.25
CA VAL A 34 6.52 21.98 -12.96
C VAL A 34 7.38 22.50 -14.13
N LEU A 35 8.22 21.65 -14.71
CA LEU A 35 9.04 22.02 -15.88
C LEU A 35 8.18 22.38 -17.10
N LEU A 36 7.11 21.62 -17.36
CA LEU A 36 6.15 21.90 -18.43
C LEU A 36 5.38 23.20 -18.18
N LEU A 37 5.00 23.49 -16.93
CA LEU A 37 4.36 24.76 -16.56
C LEU A 37 5.30 25.95 -16.80
N ILE A 38 6.56 25.86 -16.35
CA ILE A 38 7.56 26.92 -16.55
C ILE A 38 7.81 27.12 -18.05
N LEU A 39 7.93 26.04 -18.81
CA LEU A 39 8.11 26.11 -20.26
C LEU A 39 6.90 26.74 -20.96
N GLY A 40 5.69 26.38 -20.56
CA GLY A 40 4.45 26.98 -21.08
C GLY A 40 4.35 28.47 -20.78
N LEU A 41 4.69 28.89 -19.56
CA LEU A 41 4.74 30.30 -19.16
C LEU A 41 5.81 31.07 -19.94
N LEU A 42 7.00 30.50 -20.13
CA LEU A 42 8.08 31.09 -20.93
C LEU A 42 7.65 31.29 -22.39
N ILE A 43 7.00 30.29 -23.00
CA ILE A 43 6.49 30.40 -24.36
C ILE A 43 5.45 31.51 -24.45
N VAL A 44 4.52 31.58 -23.49
CA VAL A 44 3.48 32.64 -23.49
C VAL A 44 4.08 34.03 -23.30
N PHE A 45 5.08 34.16 -22.44
CA PHE A 45 5.82 35.41 -22.22
C PHE A 45 6.59 35.85 -23.48
N LEU A 46 7.27 34.92 -24.17
CA LEU A 46 8.07 35.20 -25.36
C LEU A 46 7.22 35.47 -26.61
N THR A 47 6.07 34.78 -26.76
CA THR A 47 5.26 34.84 -27.98
C THR A 47 4.09 35.83 -27.90
N GLY A 48 3.91 36.52 -26.77
CA GLY A 48 2.76 37.43 -26.56
C GLY A 48 1.43 36.68 -26.67
N PHE A 49 1.42 35.41 -26.26
CA PHE A 49 0.32 34.49 -26.49
C PHE A 49 -0.93 34.96 -25.73
N SER A 50 -2.09 34.97 -26.39
CA SER A 50 -3.33 35.49 -25.81
C SER A 50 -3.72 34.73 -24.53
N VAL A 51 -4.00 35.47 -23.45
CA VAL A 51 -4.33 34.97 -22.10
C VAL A 51 -5.44 33.90 -22.12
N ARG A 52 -6.37 33.97 -23.09
CA ARG A 52 -7.43 32.96 -23.27
C ARG A 52 -6.88 31.58 -23.64
N LYS A 53 -5.85 31.49 -24.48
CA LYS A 53 -5.26 30.19 -24.85
C LYS A 53 -4.42 29.61 -23.71
N LEU A 54 -3.76 30.46 -22.92
CA LEU A 54 -3.07 30.05 -21.70
C LEU A 54 -4.05 29.42 -20.69
N ALA A 55 -5.22 30.04 -20.49
CA ALA A 55 -6.25 29.51 -19.59
C ALA A 55 -6.74 28.10 -19.99
N VAL A 56 -6.89 27.84 -21.29
CA VAL A 56 -7.28 26.51 -21.79
C VAL A 56 -6.19 25.47 -21.52
N VAL A 57 -4.92 25.83 -21.74
CA VAL A 57 -3.79 24.92 -21.46
C VAL A 57 -3.67 24.63 -19.96
N LEU A 58 -3.85 25.63 -19.10
CA LEU A 58 -3.86 25.46 -17.64
C LEU A 58 -5.03 24.58 -17.17
N LEU A 59 -6.22 24.73 -17.76
CA LEU A 59 -7.37 23.87 -17.46
C LEU A 59 -7.12 22.41 -17.85
N LEU A 60 -6.52 22.17 -19.02
CA LEU A 60 -6.17 20.82 -19.47
C LEU A 60 -5.08 20.20 -18.57
N LEU A 61 -4.02 20.95 -18.25
CA LEU A 61 -2.98 20.51 -17.31
C LEU A 61 -3.55 20.21 -15.91
N GLY A 62 -4.48 21.02 -15.42
CA GLY A 62 -5.15 20.80 -14.15
C GLY A 62 -6.00 19.54 -14.16
N ALA A 63 -6.75 19.29 -15.25
CA ALA A 63 -7.56 18.08 -15.41
C ALA A 63 -6.69 16.81 -15.45
N ASP A 64 -5.57 16.85 -16.19
CA ASP A 64 -4.61 15.74 -16.24
C ASP A 64 -3.99 15.46 -14.87
N LEU A 65 -3.64 16.51 -14.12
CA LEU A 65 -3.09 16.35 -12.77
C LEU A 65 -4.10 15.66 -11.83
N ILE A 66 -5.37 16.06 -11.88
CA ILE A 66 -6.44 15.45 -11.08
C ILE A 66 -6.64 13.99 -11.49
N ALA A 67 -6.76 13.70 -12.78
CA ALA A 67 -6.93 12.34 -13.28
C ALA A 67 -5.75 11.44 -12.88
N PHE A 68 -4.53 11.97 -12.94
CA PHE A 68 -3.33 11.27 -12.53
C PHE A 68 -3.28 11.01 -11.02
N MET A 69 -3.67 11.99 -10.19
CA MET A 69 -3.79 11.78 -8.73
C MET A 69 -4.79 10.66 -8.41
N PHE A 70 -5.95 10.63 -9.10
CA PHE A 70 -6.91 9.55 -8.98
C PHE A 70 -6.34 8.20 -9.44
N ALA A 71 -5.58 8.18 -10.54
CA ALA A 71 -4.93 6.96 -11.03
C ALA A 71 -3.87 6.44 -10.04
N LEU A 72 -3.09 7.31 -9.41
CA LEU A 72 -2.13 6.95 -8.36
C LEU A 72 -2.82 6.44 -7.10
N LEU A 73 -3.87 7.12 -6.63
CA LEU A 73 -4.68 6.68 -5.49
C LEU A 73 -5.33 5.32 -5.77
N ALA A 74 -5.88 5.12 -6.96
CA ALA A 74 -6.45 3.85 -7.39
C ALA A 74 -5.37 2.77 -7.45
N SER A 75 -4.20 3.05 -8.05
CA SER A 75 -3.08 2.12 -8.15
C SER A 75 -2.53 1.71 -6.78
N ARG A 76 -2.46 2.64 -5.81
CA ARG A 76 -2.08 2.33 -4.42
C ARG A 76 -3.13 1.48 -3.70
N ASN A 77 -4.42 1.69 -3.98
CA ASN A 77 -5.50 0.94 -3.35
C ASN A 77 -5.74 -0.45 -3.93
N VAL A 78 -5.37 -0.71 -5.19
CA VAL A 78 -5.54 -2.03 -5.84
C VAL A 78 -4.79 -3.16 -5.11
N PRO A 79 -3.49 -3.05 -4.78
CA PRO A 79 -2.79 -4.09 -4.05
C PRO A 79 -3.37 -4.28 -2.65
N HIS A 80 -3.74 -3.20 -1.97
CA HIS A 80 -4.38 -3.26 -0.64
C HIS A 80 -5.71 -4.01 -0.68
N LYS A 81 -6.59 -3.73 -1.66
CA LYS A 81 -7.86 -4.45 -1.83
C LYS A 81 -7.66 -5.93 -2.15
N ARG A 82 -6.64 -6.26 -2.96
CA ARG A 82 -6.29 -7.66 -3.28
C ARG A 82 -5.77 -8.42 -2.05
N ARG A 83 -4.91 -7.78 -1.25
CA ARG A 83 -4.43 -8.31 0.05
C ARG A 83 -5.60 -8.57 0.99
N LEU A 84 -6.47 -7.58 1.18
CA LEU A 84 -7.69 -7.68 1.99
C LEU A 84 -8.56 -8.88 1.61
N LYS A 85 -8.77 -9.09 0.31
CA LYS A 85 -9.59 -10.18 -0.19
C LYS A 85 -8.97 -11.55 0.10
N LYS A 86 -7.63 -11.64 0.14
CA LYS A 86 -6.90 -12.87 0.52
C LYS A 86 -7.07 -13.15 2.02
N TYR A 87 -6.92 -12.14 2.88
CA TYR A 87 -7.17 -12.27 4.32
C TYR A 87 -8.62 -12.64 4.62
N ARG A 88 -9.59 -11.99 3.97
CA ARG A 88 -11.01 -12.32 4.15
C ARG A 88 -11.29 -13.78 3.82
N LYS A 89 -10.72 -14.34 2.75
CA LYS A 89 -10.87 -15.77 2.42
C LYS A 89 -10.26 -16.71 3.46
N LEU A 90 -9.12 -16.34 4.02
CA LEU A 90 -8.39 -17.16 5.00
C LEU A 90 -9.03 -17.11 6.39
N LEU A 91 -9.62 -15.97 6.76
CA LEU A 91 -10.24 -15.73 8.06
C LEU A 91 -11.72 -16.08 8.10
N ASN A 92 -12.38 -16.25 6.94
CA ASN A 92 -13.82 -16.55 6.89
C ASN A 92 -14.11 -17.91 7.52
N GLY A 93 -14.89 -17.91 8.61
CA GLY A 93 -15.28 -19.11 9.35
C GLY A 93 -14.21 -19.68 10.30
N GLN A 94 -13.10 -18.96 10.54
CA GLN A 94 -12.12 -19.35 11.57
C GLN A 94 -12.35 -18.55 12.85
N SER A 95 -12.41 -19.22 14.01
CA SER A 95 -12.55 -18.57 15.32
C SER A 95 -11.26 -17.95 15.83
N SER A 96 -10.11 -18.53 15.45
CA SER A 96 -8.78 -18.07 15.81
C SER A 96 -7.78 -18.51 14.74
N VAL A 97 -6.82 -17.64 14.42
CA VAL A 97 -5.78 -17.93 13.43
C VAL A 97 -4.42 -17.50 13.94
N GLU A 98 -3.44 -18.37 13.83
CA GLU A 98 -2.06 -18.05 14.16
C GLU A 98 -1.43 -17.15 13.08
N ILE A 99 -0.74 -16.09 13.50
CA ILE A 99 -0.09 -15.13 12.62
C ILE A 99 0.99 -15.80 11.77
N SER A 100 1.73 -16.77 12.33
CA SER A 100 2.75 -17.55 11.60
C SER A 100 2.14 -18.28 10.40
N VAL A 101 1.00 -18.95 10.60
CA VAL A 101 0.27 -19.68 9.56
C VAL A 101 -0.29 -18.71 8.51
N LEU A 102 -0.77 -17.54 8.95
CA LEU A 102 -1.29 -16.52 8.06
C LEU A 102 -0.16 -15.89 7.21
N SER A 103 1.01 -15.66 7.81
CA SER A 103 2.23 -15.22 7.14
C SER A 103 2.68 -16.21 6.06
N GLU A 104 2.73 -17.50 6.38
CA GLU A 104 3.11 -18.55 5.41
C GLU A 104 2.13 -18.64 4.23
N LYS A 105 0.81 -18.64 4.49
CA LYS A 105 -0.22 -18.71 3.44
C LYS A 105 -0.28 -17.44 2.58
N THR A 106 0.01 -16.30 3.17
CA THR A 106 -0.04 -15.03 2.46
C THR A 106 1.24 -14.73 1.70
N GLY A 107 2.38 -15.24 2.18
CA GLY A 107 3.73 -14.92 1.71
C GLY A 107 4.23 -13.56 2.23
N PHE A 108 3.60 -13.00 3.27
CA PHE A 108 3.97 -11.72 3.86
C PHE A 108 4.66 -11.93 5.21
N GLU A 109 5.51 -10.99 5.61
CA GLU A 109 6.17 -11.05 6.92
C GLU A 109 5.15 -10.94 8.06
N PRO A 110 5.38 -11.58 9.21
CA PRO A 110 4.46 -11.54 10.35
C PRO A 110 4.11 -10.11 10.81
N GLU A 111 5.08 -9.20 10.78
CA GLU A 111 4.87 -7.78 11.13
C GLU A 111 3.93 -7.08 10.14
N GLU A 112 4.07 -7.34 8.83
CA GLU A 112 3.17 -6.80 7.82
C GLU A 112 1.75 -7.35 7.99
N VAL A 113 1.64 -8.64 8.33
CA VAL A 113 0.35 -9.29 8.59
C VAL A 113 -0.34 -8.63 9.79
N LEU A 114 0.39 -8.34 10.87
CA LEU A 114 -0.16 -7.65 12.04
C LEU A 114 -0.68 -6.25 11.69
N LEU A 115 0.07 -5.48 10.92
CA LEU A 115 -0.36 -4.15 10.46
C LEU A 115 -1.60 -4.24 9.55
N ASP A 116 -1.59 -5.17 8.60
CA ASP A 116 -2.73 -5.40 7.70
C ASP A 116 -3.99 -5.80 8.50
N LEU A 117 -3.85 -6.67 9.53
CA LEU A 117 -4.95 -7.09 10.40
C LEU A 117 -5.46 -5.96 11.30
N GLN A 118 -4.58 -5.11 11.83
CA GLN A 118 -4.99 -3.90 12.56
C GLN A 118 -5.79 -2.95 11.66
N GLU A 119 -5.38 -2.80 10.41
CA GLU A 119 -6.10 -1.98 9.45
C GLU A 119 -7.49 -2.58 9.14
N LEU A 120 -7.64 -3.91 9.09
CA LEU A 120 -8.95 -4.57 8.95
C LEU A 120 -9.90 -4.26 10.12
N ILE A 121 -9.38 -4.22 11.35
CA ILE A 121 -10.16 -3.82 12.53
C ILE A 121 -10.55 -2.35 12.40
N ARG A 122 -9.58 -1.47 12.09
CA ARG A 122 -9.80 -0.03 11.93
C ARG A 122 -10.81 0.32 10.84
N GLN A 123 -10.83 -0.45 9.76
CA GLN A 123 -11.80 -0.32 8.66
C GLN A 123 -13.17 -0.94 8.96
N GLY A 124 -13.36 -1.54 10.14
CA GLY A 124 -14.62 -2.16 10.55
C GLY A 124 -14.95 -3.46 9.81
N ILE A 125 -13.96 -4.11 9.19
CA ILE A 125 -14.15 -5.41 8.52
C ILE A 125 -14.25 -6.53 9.53
N TYR A 126 -13.43 -6.47 10.58
CA TYR A 126 -13.51 -7.32 11.77
C TYR A 126 -13.61 -6.40 13.00
N PRO A 127 -14.78 -5.80 13.26
CA PRO A 127 -14.92 -4.78 14.32
C PRO A 127 -14.67 -5.36 15.72
N ASN A 128 -14.94 -6.64 15.92
CA ASN A 128 -14.67 -7.37 17.16
C ASN A 128 -13.34 -8.14 17.13
N GLY A 129 -12.48 -7.81 16.16
CA GLY A 129 -11.20 -8.48 15.98
C GLY A 129 -10.23 -8.15 17.12
N SER A 130 -9.63 -9.16 17.74
CA SER A 130 -8.62 -8.97 18.80
C SER A 130 -7.39 -9.84 18.58
N PHE A 131 -6.25 -9.43 19.12
CA PHE A 131 -5.02 -10.21 19.14
C PHE A 131 -4.82 -10.87 20.50
N SER A 132 -4.12 -12.01 20.56
CA SER A 132 -3.64 -12.55 21.83
C SER A 132 -2.66 -11.59 22.51
N GLU A 133 -2.46 -11.73 23.82
CA GLU A 133 -1.46 -10.96 24.56
C GLU A 133 -0.04 -11.12 23.98
N SER A 134 0.28 -12.33 23.51
CA SER A 134 1.53 -12.65 22.81
C SER A 134 1.58 -12.16 21.35
N ARG A 135 0.47 -11.66 20.79
CA ARG A 135 0.28 -11.30 19.37
C ARG A 135 0.54 -12.43 18.38
N GLU A 136 0.56 -13.67 18.85
CA GLU A 136 0.74 -14.86 18.01
C GLU A 136 -0.57 -15.30 17.34
N TYR A 137 -1.72 -14.93 17.93
CA TYR A 137 -3.03 -15.32 17.43
C TYR A 137 -3.91 -14.09 17.17
N PHE A 138 -4.73 -14.19 16.13
CA PHE A 138 -5.78 -13.24 15.78
C PHE A 138 -7.15 -13.90 15.87
N TYR A 139 -8.09 -13.23 16.52
CA TYR A 139 -9.47 -13.65 16.72
C TYR A 139 -10.39 -12.72 15.93
N PRO A 140 -10.91 -13.12 14.76
CA PRO A 140 -11.74 -12.25 13.92
C PRO A 140 -13.13 -11.95 14.49
N GLU A 141 -13.70 -12.88 15.26
CA GLU A 141 -14.96 -12.72 15.99
C GLU A 141 -14.80 -13.31 17.40
N GLN A 142 -14.99 -12.51 18.44
CA GLN A 142 -15.17 -13.05 19.79
C GLN A 142 -16.53 -13.76 19.85
N ILE A 143 -16.50 -15.10 19.82
CA ILE A 143 -17.67 -15.88 20.24
C ILE A 143 -17.78 -15.65 21.75
N HIS A 144 -18.76 -14.85 22.16
CA HIS A 144 -19.21 -14.79 23.56
C HIS A 144 -19.64 -16.20 23.96
N ILE A 145 -18.72 -16.96 24.57
CA ILE A 145 -19.11 -18.15 25.32
C ILE A 145 -19.73 -17.59 26.61
N THR A 146 -21.07 -17.55 26.62
CA THR A 146 -21.86 -17.19 27.80
C THR A 146 -22.35 -18.47 28.45
#